data_AF-A0A1N6CMI5-F1
#
_entry.id   AF-A0A1N6CMI5-F1
#
_cell.length_a   1.000
_cell.length_b   1.000
_cell.length_c   1.000
_cell.angle_alpha   90.00
_cell.angle_beta   90.00
_cell.angle_gamma   90.00
#
_symmetry.space_group_name_H-M   'P 1'
#
loop_
_entity.id
_entity.type
_entity.pdbx_description
1 polymer ?
#
loop_
_entity_poly.entity_id
_entity_poly.type
_entity_poly.pdbx_seq_one_letter_code
_entity_poly.pdbx_strand_id
1 'polypeptide(L)'
;MGSENSPEMEDRLQTAWENICSGLRRDLGAQIYGQWIKPVRMTAFDAADGSLTLTLPSEFAASWVRDRYADRLTLAWKNELPDVRTISFSARAGAARIAQVKRQKPVDPAPAFAAAEKGQFRLELDPRMTFDEFIAGHSNVLALNAAQRMADTEKPLFSPLYLQSSTGQGKTHLMHAIGHAYRDAFPESRIIYMSAERFMIEFVSAMRRNEAMEFKGALRQADLLMIDDIQFIVGKNSTQEEFLHTVDSLISQGKRIVVAADRPPQALDGVDQRLLSRLSMGLVADIQSAGLELRRDILEHRLAQMPHQDVPADVVEFLARTISRNLRELEGGLNKLLAYAQLTGRPITRELAEEQLSDILSACRRRITIDEIQRTVCEYYRLDRNEMSSKRRARAVARPRQVAMYLAKVMTPRSYPEIGRKFGGRDHSTVIHAVKLVEQLRGEDTEMDNDVRMLLRQLES
;
A
#
# COMPACT_ATOMS: atom_id res chain seq x y z
N MET A 1 17.59 -45.88 -1.73
CA MET A 1 18.84 -45.69 -2.48
C MET A 1 19.14 -44.21 -2.43
N GLY A 2 20.10 -43.81 -1.59
CA GLY A 2 20.54 -42.42 -1.50
C GLY A 2 21.51 -42.14 -2.64
N SER A 3 21.19 -41.17 -3.47
CA SER A 3 22.15 -40.54 -4.37
C SER A 3 23.05 -39.64 -3.52
N GLU A 4 24.25 -40.13 -3.20
CA GLU A 4 25.33 -39.28 -2.69
C GLU A 4 25.69 -38.29 -3.81
N ASN A 5 25.40 -37.00 -3.59
CA ASN A 5 25.85 -35.94 -4.48
C ASN A 5 27.37 -35.83 -4.38
N SER A 6 28.06 -35.82 -5.52
CA SER A 6 29.52 -35.60 -5.55
C SER A 6 29.84 -34.26 -4.86
N PRO A 7 30.85 -34.21 -3.96
CA PRO A 7 31.15 -33.03 -3.14
C PRO A 7 31.47 -31.76 -3.96
N GLU A 8 31.96 -31.91 -5.19
CA GLU A 8 32.18 -30.79 -6.13
C GLU A 8 30.88 -30.12 -6.62
N MET A 9 29.76 -30.86 -6.65
CA MET A 9 28.46 -30.33 -7.06
C MET A 9 27.79 -29.54 -5.93
N GLU A 10 27.94 -29.98 -4.68
CA GLU A 10 27.42 -29.27 -3.51
C GLU A 10 28.07 -27.90 -3.34
N ASP A 11 29.38 -27.78 -3.59
CA ASP A 11 30.12 -26.52 -3.50
C ASP A 11 29.69 -25.50 -4.59
N ARG A 12 29.44 -25.99 -5.81
CA ARG A 12 28.90 -25.17 -6.91
C ARG A 12 27.48 -24.68 -6.63
N LEU A 13 26.64 -25.53 -6.05
CA LEU A 13 25.27 -25.21 -5.64
C LEU A 13 25.24 -24.14 -4.53
N GLN A 14 26.12 -24.26 -3.54
CA GLN A 14 26.26 -23.28 -2.45
C GLN A 14 26.70 -21.90 -3.00
N THR A 15 27.71 -21.88 -3.86
CA THR A 15 28.23 -20.64 -4.47
C THR A 15 27.16 -19.93 -5.31
N ALA A 16 26.40 -20.67 -6.12
CA ALA A 16 25.31 -20.11 -6.90
C ALA A 16 24.18 -19.55 -6.01
N TRP A 17 23.86 -20.20 -4.89
CA TRP A 17 22.83 -19.71 -3.97
C TRP A 17 23.23 -18.40 -3.29
N GLU A 18 24.49 -18.22 -2.95
CA GLU A 18 25.00 -16.97 -2.39
C GLU A 18 24.91 -15.82 -3.40
N ASN A 19 25.25 -16.07 -4.66
CA ASN A 19 25.09 -15.11 -5.75
C ASN A 19 23.62 -14.72 -5.96
N ILE A 20 22.71 -15.71 -6.04
CA ILE A 20 21.26 -15.50 -6.18
C ILE A 20 20.72 -14.68 -5.00
N CYS A 21 21.13 -15.02 -3.78
CA CYS A 21 20.75 -14.28 -2.57
C CYS A 21 21.20 -12.82 -2.61
N SER A 22 22.41 -12.55 -3.11
CA SER A 22 22.95 -11.20 -3.22
C SER A 22 22.16 -10.35 -4.23
N GLY A 23 21.77 -10.93 -5.37
CA GLY A 23 20.93 -10.29 -6.38
C GLY A 23 19.52 -10.03 -5.86
N LEU A 24 18.87 -11.06 -5.30
CA LEU A 24 17.51 -10.94 -4.74
C LEU A 24 17.43 -9.93 -3.59
N ARG A 25 18.50 -9.74 -2.80
CA ARG A 25 18.55 -8.73 -1.74
C ARG A 25 18.56 -7.30 -2.29
N ARG A 26 19.20 -7.05 -3.45
CA ARG A 26 19.19 -5.75 -4.12
C ARG A 26 17.82 -5.47 -4.74
N ASP A 27 17.19 -6.49 -5.32
CA ASP A 27 15.93 -6.34 -6.06
C ASP A 27 14.68 -6.30 -5.16
N LEU A 28 14.67 -7.05 -4.05
CA LEU A 28 13.51 -7.18 -3.15
C LEU A 28 13.59 -6.27 -1.92
N GLY A 29 14.74 -5.64 -1.67
CA GLY A 29 15.00 -4.85 -0.47
C GLY A 29 15.27 -5.70 0.78
N ALA A 30 16.01 -5.12 1.74
CA ALA A 30 16.56 -5.84 2.89
C ALA A 30 15.50 -6.46 3.81
N GLN A 31 14.32 -5.85 3.93
CA GLN A 31 13.25 -6.30 4.83
C GLN A 31 12.55 -7.55 4.30
N ILE A 32 12.15 -7.57 3.02
CA ILE A 32 11.48 -8.72 2.39
C ILE A 32 12.46 -9.89 2.28
N TYR A 33 13.71 -9.61 1.87
CA TYR A 33 14.76 -10.62 1.84
C TYR A 33 15.00 -11.24 3.22
N GLY A 34 15.12 -10.42 4.27
CA GLY A 34 15.38 -10.88 5.63
C GLY A 34 14.29 -11.78 6.21
N GLN A 35 13.03 -11.50 5.87
CA GLN A 35 11.88 -12.23 6.40
C GLN A 35 11.60 -13.54 5.64
N TRP A 36 11.79 -13.56 4.32
CA TRP A 36 11.25 -14.65 3.49
C TRP A 36 12.28 -15.43 2.67
N ILE A 37 13.38 -14.80 2.26
CA ILE A 37 14.41 -15.44 1.43
C ILE A 37 15.60 -15.91 2.28
N LYS A 38 16.04 -15.12 3.26
CA LYS A 38 17.10 -15.48 4.22
C LYS A 38 16.87 -16.81 4.97
N PRO A 39 15.64 -17.20 5.37
CA PRO A 39 15.42 -18.46 6.08
C PRO A 39 15.33 -19.69 5.15
N VAL A 40 15.43 -19.52 3.83
CA VAL A 40 15.45 -20.63 2.86
C VAL A 40 16.80 -21.36 2.94
N ARG A 41 16.76 -22.69 3.04
CA ARG A 41 17.94 -23.54 2.97
C ARG A 41 17.80 -24.56 1.85
N MET A 42 18.88 -24.82 1.12
CA MET A 42 18.94 -25.93 0.18
C MET A 42 19.13 -27.22 0.96
N THR A 43 18.35 -28.25 0.63
CA THR A 43 18.36 -29.52 1.39
C THR A 43 18.63 -30.74 0.54
N ALA A 44 18.25 -30.74 -0.74
CA ALA A 44 18.55 -31.84 -1.65
C ALA A 44 18.57 -31.37 -3.09
N PHE A 45 19.51 -31.88 -3.88
CA PHE A 45 19.51 -31.76 -5.33
C PHE A 45 19.53 -33.17 -5.92
N ASP A 46 18.62 -33.45 -6.85
CA ASP A 46 18.61 -34.69 -7.61
C ASP A 46 19.16 -34.44 -9.02
N ALA A 47 20.36 -34.96 -9.28
CA ALA A 47 21.06 -34.80 -10.54
C ALA A 47 20.43 -35.57 -11.72
N ALA A 48 19.59 -36.59 -11.45
CA ALA A 48 18.92 -37.35 -12.51
C ALA A 48 17.77 -36.55 -13.15
N ASP A 49 16.99 -35.84 -12.32
CA ASP A 49 15.82 -35.06 -12.74
C ASP A 49 16.08 -33.53 -12.79
N GLY A 50 17.26 -33.09 -12.33
CA GLY A 50 17.62 -31.67 -12.21
C GLY A 50 16.71 -30.93 -11.23
N SER A 51 16.23 -31.60 -10.19
CA SER A 51 15.28 -31.04 -9.22
C SER A 51 15.97 -30.59 -7.95
N LEU A 52 15.77 -29.32 -7.56
CA LEU A 52 16.35 -28.73 -6.36
C LEU A 52 15.26 -28.51 -5.30
N THR A 53 15.49 -29.02 -4.10
CA THR A 53 14.58 -28.86 -2.95
C THR A 53 15.07 -27.74 -2.03
N LEU A 54 14.21 -26.75 -1.82
CA LEU A 54 14.41 -25.64 -0.90
C LEU A 54 13.50 -25.81 0.32
N THR A 55 14.10 -25.86 1.51
CA THR A 55 13.39 -26.03 2.77
C THR A 55 13.24 -24.71 3.53
N LEU A 56 12.03 -24.44 3.99
CA LEU A 56 11.70 -23.30 4.84
C LEU A 56 11.28 -23.74 6.27
N PRO A 57 11.35 -22.81 7.25
CA PRO A 57 11.10 -23.13 8.66
C PRO A 57 9.67 -23.60 8.96
N SER A 58 8.71 -23.28 8.08
CA SER A 58 7.32 -23.70 8.20
C SER A 58 6.71 -23.97 6.83
N GLU A 59 5.65 -24.78 6.79
CA GLU A 59 4.90 -25.08 5.57
C GLU A 59 4.23 -23.85 4.97
N PHE A 60 3.87 -22.90 5.82
CA PHE A 60 3.39 -21.58 5.39
C PHE A 60 4.46 -20.79 4.65
N ALA A 61 5.68 -20.70 5.20
CA ALA A 61 6.79 -20.03 4.53
C ALA A 61 7.14 -20.72 3.20
N ALA A 62 7.11 -22.05 3.17
CA ALA A 62 7.31 -22.85 1.95
C ALA A 62 6.25 -22.55 0.86
N SER A 63 4.96 -22.48 1.24
CA SER A 63 3.88 -22.12 0.30
C SER A 63 4.00 -20.66 -0.16
N TRP A 64 4.27 -19.73 0.76
CA TRP A 64 4.33 -18.31 0.44
C TRP A 64 5.50 -17.96 -0.50
N VAL A 65 6.67 -18.56 -0.29
CA VAL A 65 7.82 -18.39 -1.19
C VAL A 65 7.55 -19.05 -2.54
N ARG A 66 6.90 -20.22 -2.56
CA ARG A 66 6.47 -20.88 -3.80
C ARG A 66 5.50 -20.00 -4.59
N ASP A 67 4.42 -19.53 -3.98
CA ASP A 67 3.35 -18.83 -4.70
C ASP A 67 3.78 -17.46 -5.25
N ARG A 68 4.75 -16.80 -4.60
CA ARG A 68 5.13 -15.42 -4.93
C ARG A 68 6.51 -15.28 -5.56
N TYR A 69 7.40 -16.25 -5.37
CA TYR A 69 8.79 -16.19 -5.83
C TYR A 69 9.27 -17.43 -6.59
N ALA A 70 8.44 -18.47 -6.80
CA ALA A 70 8.87 -19.66 -7.53
C ALA A 70 9.40 -19.32 -8.93
N ASP A 71 8.69 -18.49 -9.71
CA ASP A 71 9.13 -18.14 -11.07
C ASP A 71 10.46 -17.38 -11.08
N ARG A 72 10.62 -16.45 -10.12
CA ARG A 72 11.84 -15.64 -9.99
C ARG A 72 13.03 -16.48 -9.51
N LEU A 73 12.81 -17.34 -8.52
CA LEU A 73 13.83 -18.28 -8.04
C LEU A 73 14.20 -19.27 -9.15
N THR A 74 13.23 -19.77 -9.91
CA THR A 74 13.47 -20.68 -11.04
C THR A 74 14.29 -20.00 -12.13
N LEU A 75 13.98 -18.75 -12.47
CA LEU A 75 14.76 -17.98 -13.44
C LEU A 75 16.18 -17.68 -12.95
N ALA A 76 16.33 -17.29 -11.68
CA ALA A 76 17.63 -17.01 -11.07
C ALA A 76 18.53 -18.26 -11.05
N TRP A 77 17.95 -19.42 -10.70
CA TRP A 77 18.66 -20.70 -10.72
C TRP A 77 19.04 -21.12 -12.14
N LYS A 78 18.14 -20.98 -13.13
CA LYS A 78 18.46 -21.29 -14.54
C LYS A 78 19.57 -20.42 -15.13
N ASN A 79 19.68 -19.17 -14.70
CA ASN A 79 20.72 -18.26 -15.17
C ASN A 79 22.11 -18.59 -14.57
N GLU A 80 22.16 -18.99 -13.31
CA GLU A 80 23.43 -19.28 -12.61
C GLU A 80 23.88 -20.74 -12.78
N LEU A 81 22.95 -21.70 -12.82
CA LEU A 81 23.21 -23.13 -12.99
C LEU A 81 22.15 -23.77 -13.92
N PRO A 82 22.45 -23.93 -15.22
CA PRO A 82 21.52 -24.52 -16.20
C PRO A 82 21.07 -25.96 -15.90
N ASP A 83 21.82 -26.65 -15.03
CA ASP A 83 21.55 -28.03 -14.61
C ASP A 83 20.34 -28.12 -13.65
N VAL A 84 19.93 -27.01 -13.02
CA VAL A 84 18.72 -26.94 -12.19
C VAL A 84 17.50 -26.65 -13.07
N ARG A 85 16.68 -27.67 -13.30
CA ARG A 85 15.50 -27.61 -14.17
C ARG A 85 14.22 -27.27 -13.43
N THR A 86 14.06 -27.78 -12.21
CA THR A 86 12.85 -27.60 -11.40
C THR A 86 13.20 -27.31 -9.94
N ILE A 87 12.40 -26.46 -9.29
CA ILE A 87 12.56 -26.12 -7.87
C ILE A 87 11.32 -26.58 -7.10
N SER A 88 11.54 -27.38 -6.07
CA SER A 88 10.51 -27.81 -5.13
C SER A 88 10.71 -27.12 -3.78
N PHE A 89 9.62 -26.83 -3.07
CA PHE A 89 9.66 -26.16 -1.77
C PHE A 89 9.08 -27.09 -0.70
N SER A 90 9.83 -27.34 0.37
CA SER A 90 9.43 -28.20 1.49
C SER A 90 9.52 -27.47 2.83
N ALA A 91 8.81 -27.97 3.83
CA ALA A 91 8.89 -27.47 5.21
C ALA A 91 9.81 -28.35 6.04
N ARG A 92 10.52 -27.77 7.02
CA ARG A 92 11.29 -28.58 7.98
C ARG A 92 10.32 -29.37 8.89
N ALA A 93 10.19 -30.67 8.65
CA ALA A 93 9.42 -31.55 9.52
C ALA A 93 10.21 -31.80 10.83
N GLY A 94 9.84 -31.11 11.91
CA GLY A 94 10.42 -31.37 13.24
C GLY A 94 10.65 -30.13 14.09
N ALA A 95 9.59 -29.59 14.68
CA ALA A 95 9.64 -28.85 15.95
C ALA A 95 8.33 -29.03 16.73
N ALA A 96 7.83 -30.27 16.78
CA ALA A 96 6.88 -30.73 17.77
C ALA A 96 7.62 -31.74 18.68
N ARG A 97 8.34 -31.23 19.68
CA ARG A 97 8.75 -32.02 20.84
C ARG A 97 8.20 -31.34 22.09
N ILE A 98 7.12 -31.95 22.57
CA ILE A 98 6.51 -31.69 23.87
C ILE A 98 7.56 -32.00 24.93
N ALA A 99 8.09 -30.96 25.59
CA ALA A 99 8.79 -31.13 26.86
C ALA A 99 7.73 -31.43 27.92
N GLN A 100 7.66 -32.69 28.36
CA GLN A 100 6.88 -33.09 29.51
C GLN A 100 7.37 -32.35 30.76
N VAL A 101 6.64 -31.30 31.16
CA VAL A 101 6.79 -30.71 32.48
C VAL A 101 6.16 -31.67 33.48
N LYS A 102 6.99 -32.21 34.38
CA LYS A 102 6.58 -33.05 35.51
C LYS A 102 5.47 -32.35 36.29
N ARG A 103 4.30 -33.00 36.36
CA ARG A 103 3.20 -32.65 37.27
C ARG A 103 3.68 -32.74 38.72
N GLN A 104 3.71 -31.61 39.44
CA GLN A 104 3.66 -31.59 40.90
C GLN A 104 2.19 -31.48 41.35
N LYS A 105 1.91 -32.10 42.51
CA LYS A 105 0.57 -32.34 43.07
C LYS A 105 -0.19 -31.04 43.40
N PRO A 106 -1.54 -31.07 43.40
CA PRO A 106 -2.36 -29.90 43.62
C PRO A 106 -2.41 -29.51 45.11
N VAL A 107 -2.33 -28.21 45.38
CA VAL A 107 -2.73 -27.59 46.64
C VAL A 107 -4.12 -27.00 46.43
N ASP A 108 -5.01 -27.22 47.40
CA ASP A 108 -6.44 -26.88 47.37
C ASP A 108 -6.76 -25.38 47.15
N PRO A 109 -7.99 -25.04 46.69
CA PRO A 109 -8.29 -23.76 46.08
C PRO A 109 -8.78 -22.70 47.07
N ALA A 110 -8.37 -21.44 46.86
CA ALA A 110 -8.99 -20.24 47.39
C ALA A 110 -8.80 -19.07 46.39
N PRO A 111 -9.66 -18.04 46.41
CA PRO A 111 -10.76 -17.85 45.50
C PRO A 111 -10.44 -16.97 44.28
N ALA A 112 -11.25 -17.15 43.25
CA ALA A 112 -11.25 -16.43 41.99
C ALA A 112 -11.23 -14.90 42.15
N PHE A 113 -10.19 -14.26 41.65
CA PHE A 113 -10.26 -13.00 40.91
C PHE A 113 -8.97 -12.90 40.07
N ALA A 114 -9.08 -12.36 38.86
CA ALA A 114 -8.02 -12.24 37.85
C ALA A 114 -7.60 -13.56 37.17
N ALA A 115 -8.55 -14.17 36.45
CA ALA A 115 -8.17 -14.88 35.24
C ALA A 115 -7.58 -13.84 34.27
N ALA A 116 -6.25 -13.75 34.25
CA ALA A 116 -5.50 -13.07 33.22
C ALA A 116 -5.87 -13.68 31.86
N GLU A 117 -6.79 -13.04 31.14
CA GLU A 117 -7.04 -13.33 29.73
C GLU A 117 -5.74 -13.09 28.96
N LYS A 118 -5.15 -14.18 28.47
CA LYS A 118 -4.12 -14.15 27.43
C LYS A 118 -4.78 -13.69 26.14
N GLY A 119 -4.96 -12.37 26.01
CA GLY A 119 -5.70 -11.74 24.91
C GLY A 119 -5.03 -11.94 23.56
N GLN A 120 -5.62 -12.81 22.73
CA GLN A 120 -5.27 -12.97 21.30
C GLN A 120 -5.60 -11.70 20.48
N PHE A 121 -6.39 -10.77 21.04
CA PHE A 121 -6.85 -9.54 20.41
C PHE A 121 -6.47 -8.28 21.22
N ARG A 122 -5.28 -8.26 21.85
CA ARG A 122 -4.84 -7.05 22.57
C ARG A 122 -4.57 -5.91 21.59
N LEU A 123 -5.11 -4.76 21.96
CA LEU A 123 -5.07 -3.48 21.27
C LEU A 123 -3.65 -2.89 21.32
N GLU A 124 -2.86 -3.04 20.26
CA GLU A 124 -1.64 -2.24 20.08
C GLU A 124 -2.00 -0.93 19.38
N LEU A 125 -2.64 -0.02 20.13
CA LEU A 125 -2.83 1.34 19.62
C LEU A 125 -1.50 2.10 19.70
N ASP A 126 -1.04 2.61 18.57
CA ASP A 126 0.05 3.58 18.51
C ASP A 126 -0.30 4.80 19.39
N PRO A 127 0.47 5.10 20.46
CA PRO A 127 0.18 6.19 21.39
C PRO A 127 0.31 7.58 20.75
N ARG A 128 0.92 7.69 19.56
CA ARG A 128 1.10 8.96 18.84
C ARG A 128 -0.11 9.34 17.99
N MET A 129 -1.08 8.43 17.83
CA MET A 129 -2.24 8.64 16.96
C MET A 129 -3.48 8.92 17.80
N THR A 130 -3.56 10.12 18.40
CA THR A 130 -4.69 10.61 19.20
C THR A 130 -5.46 11.70 18.46
N PHE A 131 -6.63 12.10 18.97
CA PHE A 131 -7.39 13.21 18.37
C PHE A 131 -6.64 14.54 18.47
N ASP A 132 -5.90 14.78 19.56
CA ASP A 132 -5.11 16.00 19.77
C ASP A 132 -3.99 16.15 18.72
N GLU A 133 -3.48 15.02 18.23
CA GLU A 133 -2.45 14.96 17.19
C GLU A 133 -3.01 15.01 15.76
N PHE A 134 -4.34 15.01 15.60
CA PHE A 134 -4.99 15.03 14.30
C PHE A 134 -5.39 16.45 13.90
N ILE A 135 -4.73 17.01 12.88
CA ILE A 135 -5.01 18.37 12.42
C ILE A 135 -6.26 18.41 11.55
N ALA A 136 -7.23 19.20 12.00
CA ALA A 136 -8.50 19.39 11.31
C ALA A 136 -8.37 20.42 10.18
N GLY A 137 -9.03 20.15 9.07
CA GLY A 137 -9.22 21.07 7.96
C GLY A 137 -10.49 20.75 7.18
N HIS A 138 -10.84 21.59 6.22
CA HIS A 138 -12.07 21.44 5.42
C HIS A 138 -12.19 20.05 4.75
N SER A 139 -11.06 19.42 4.40
CA SER A 139 -11.01 18.12 3.71
C SER A 139 -11.24 16.91 4.62
N ASN A 140 -11.13 17.05 5.95
CA ASN A 140 -11.18 15.93 6.88
C ASN A 140 -12.10 16.16 8.11
N VAL A 141 -12.70 17.34 8.26
CA VAL A 141 -13.50 17.72 9.44
C VAL A 141 -14.72 16.81 9.67
N LEU A 142 -15.40 16.37 8.61
CA LEU A 142 -16.55 15.47 8.74
C LEU A 142 -16.12 14.12 9.33
N ALA A 143 -15.03 13.56 8.83
CA ALA A 143 -14.49 12.29 9.32
C ALA A 143 -13.98 12.39 10.75
N LEU A 144 -13.33 13.52 11.11
CA LEU A 144 -12.89 13.79 12.48
C LEU A 144 -14.08 13.86 13.44
N ASN A 145 -15.10 14.66 13.13
CA ASN A 145 -16.29 14.80 13.98
C ASN A 145 -17.04 13.48 14.13
N ALA A 146 -17.15 12.72 13.04
CA ALA A 146 -17.75 11.38 13.07
C ALA A 146 -16.94 10.42 13.95
N ALA A 147 -15.61 10.44 13.85
CA ALA A 147 -14.72 9.64 14.67
C ALA A 147 -14.86 10.00 16.16
N GLN A 148 -14.87 11.29 16.51
CA GLN A 148 -15.09 11.74 17.89
C GLN A 148 -16.44 11.24 18.43
N ARG A 149 -17.51 11.30 17.63
CA ARG A 149 -18.83 10.79 18.03
C ARG A 149 -18.86 9.27 18.24
N MET A 150 -18.00 8.52 17.54
CA MET A 150 -17.83 7.07 17.77
C MET A 150 -17.05 6.75 19.05
N ALA A 151 -16.29 7.70 19.60
CA ALA A 151 -15.55 7.55 20.85
C ALA A 151 -16.31 8.10 22.08
N ASP A 152 -17.26 9.01 21.86
CA ASP A 152 -18.01 9.73 22.90
C ASP A 152 -18.80 8.80 23.85
N THR A 153 -19.13 9.27 25.05
CA THR A 153 -19.93 8.52 26.03
C THR A 153 -21.37 8.29 25.54
N GLU A 154 -21.94 9.26 24.82
CA GLU A 154 -23.25 9.12 24.21
C GLU A 154 -23.25 8.08 23.08
N LYS A 155 -24.33 7.31 22.96
CA LYS A 155 -24.47 6.37 21.86
C LYS A 155 -24.62 7.15 20.53
N PRO A 156 -23.78 6.91 19.51
CA PRO A 156 -23.88 7.62 18.25
C PRO A 156 -25.19 7.26 17.52
N LEU A 157 -25.72 8.22 16.77
CA LEU A 157 -26.92 8.04 15.94
C LEU A 157 -26.66 7.14 14.73
N PHE A 158 -25.39 6.89 14.40
CA PHE A 158 -24.96 6.04 13.31
C PHE A 158 -24.01 4.95 13.82
N SER A 159 -24.15 3.76 13.27
CA SER A 159 -23.18 2.65 13.36
C SER A 159 -23.56 1.66 12.27
N PRO A 160 -22.64 1.23 11.39
CA PRO A 160 -21.19 1.48 11.40
C PRO A 160 -20.76 2.91 10.98
N LEU A 161 -19.54 3.30 11.35
CA LEU A 161 -18.79 4.39 10.71
C LEU A 161 -17.87 3.80 9.65
N TYR A 162 -18.00 4.27 8.41
CA TYR A 162 -17.13 3.89 7.30
C TYR A 162 -16.23 5.08 6.91
N LEU A 163 -14.93 4.94 7.18
CA LEU A 163 -13.90 5.91 6.81
C LEU A 163 -13.33 5.56 5.43
N GLN A 164 -13.49 6.45 4.46
CA GLN A 164 -12.93 6.27 3.13
C GLN A 164 -11.89 7.35 2.80
N SER A 165 -10.84 6.97 2.09
CA SER A 165 -9.91 7.89 1.42
C SER A 165 -8.82 7.15 0.68
N SER A 166 -8.05 7.85 -0.16
CA SER A 166 -6.79 7.31 -0.66
C SER A 166 -5.79 6.99 0.47
N THR A 167 -4.71 6.29 0.14
CA THR A 167 -3.68 5.92 1.12
C THR A 167 -3.03 7.16 1.76
N GLY A 168 -2.82 7.08 3.08
CA GLY A 168 -2.09 8.11 3.83
C GLY A 168 -2.77 9.47 3.98
N GLN A 169 -4.11 9.50 4.00
CA GLN A 169 -4.90 10.69 4.35
C GLN A 169 -5.34 10.73 5.83
N GLY A 170 -5.01 9.73 6.64
CA GLY A 170 -5.27 9.74 8.09
C GLY A 170 -6.33 8.75 8.60
N LYS A 171 -6.81 7.78 7.80
CA LYS A 171 -7.77 6.75 8.26
C LYS A 171 -7.28 6.01 9.50
N THR A 172 -6.09 5.42 9.43
CA THR A 172 -5.48 4.67 10.53
C THR A 172 -5.29 5.56 11.76
N HIS A 173 -4.91 6.84 11.58
CA HIS A 173 -4.80 7.79 12.69
C HIS A 173 -6.14 7.96 13.39
N LEU A 174 -7.22 8.24 12.65
CA LEU A 174 -8.55 8.38 13.23
C LEU A 174 -9.01 7.09 13.93
N MET A 175 -8.76 5.91 13.36
CA MET A 175 -9.12 4.64 14.02
C MET A 175 -8.39 4.47 15.35
N HIS A 176 -7.10 4.79 15.41
CA HIS A 176 -6.35 4.74 16.65
C HIS A 176 -6.85 5.78 17.67
N ALA A 177 -7.15 6.99 17.22
CA ALA A 177 -7.68 8.07 18.05
C ALA A 177 -9.04 7.69 18.67
N ILE A 178 -9.93 7.08 17.89
CA ILE A 178 -11.20 6.51 18.38
C ILE A 178 -10.91 5.48 19.48
N GLY A 179 -9.98 4.55 19.24
CA GLY A 179 -9.63 3.52 20.21
C GLY A 179 -9.09 4.08 21.53
N HIS A 180 -8.25 5.11 21.49
CA HIS A 180 -7.72 5.76 22.69
C HIS A 180 -8.85 6.46 23.48
N ALA A 181 -9.58 7.36 22.82
CA ALA A 181 -10.64 8.11 23.47
C ALA A 181 -11.78 7.22 23.98
N TYR A 182 -12.13 6.16 23.25
CA TYR A 182 -13.13 5.19 23.68
C TYR A 182 -12.67 4.38 24.90
N ARG A 183 -11.38 4.02 24.97
CA ARG A 183 -10.80 3.35 26.15
C ARG A 183 -10.81 4.24 27.38
N ASP A 184 -10.51 5.52 27.21
CA ASP A 184 -10.53 6.49 28.29
C ASP A 184 -11.95 6.72 28.81
N ALA A 185 -12.95 6.76 27.91
CA ALA A 185 -14.37 6.87 28.24
C ALA A 185 -14.95 5.57 28.83
N PHE A 186 -14.49 4.41 28.37
CA PHE A 186 -14.99 3.09 28.78
C PHE A 186 -13.84 2.12 29.11
N PRO A 187 -13.22 2.22 30.31
CA PRO A 187 -12.01 1.45 30.66
C PRO A 187 -12.20 -0.07 30.66
N GLU A 188 -13.40 -0.55 30.97
CA GLU A 188 -13.75 -1.98 31.05
C GLU A 188 -14.25 -2.54 29.70
N SER A 189 -14.35 -1.71 28.65
CA SER A 189 -14.88 -2.14 27.36
C SER A 189 -13.88 -2.98 26.57
N ARG A 190 -14.42 -3.96 25.84
CA ARG A 190 -13.64 -4.79 24.93
C ARG A 190 -13.49 -4.11 23.57
N ILE A 191 -12.33 -3.54 23.33
CA ILE A 191 -11.99 -2.91 22.04
C ILE A 191 -11.18 -3.90 21.21
N ILE A 192 -11.52 -4.03 19.92
CA ILE A 192 -10.78 -4.85 18.97
C ILE A 192 -10.38 -3.98 17.78
N TYR A 193 -9.08 -3.91 17.50
CA TYR A 193 -8.51 -3.27 16.31
C TYR A 193 -7.64 -4.27 15.55
N MET A 194 -7.86 -4.40 14.24
CA MET A 194 -7.02 -5.19 13.34
C MET A 194 -7.18 -4.75 11.89
N SER A 195 -6.23 -5.10 11.03
CA SER A 195 -6.43 -5.02 9.58
C SER A 195 -7.31 -6.17 9.10
N ALA A 196 -7.98 -5.96 7.97
CA ALA A 196 -8.72 -7.00 7.26
C ALA A 196 -7.84 -8.20 6.86
N GLU A 197 -6.58 -7.96 6.51
CA GLU A 197 -5.59 -9.01 6.24
C GLU A 197 -5.33 -9.87 7.48
N ARG A 198 -5.15 -9.22 8.65
CA ARG A 198 -4.96 -9.92 9.92
C ARG A 198 -6.20 -10.73 10.30
N PHE A 199 -7.39 -10.15 10.15
CA PHE A 199 -8.67 -10.87 10.34
C PHE A 199 -8.72 -12.15 9.51
N MET A 200 -8.40 -12.05 8.21
CA MET A 200 -8.36 -13.21 7.31
C MET A 200 -7.35 -14.27 7.76
N ILE A 201 -6.12 -13.87 8.10
CA ILE A 201 -5.06 -14.80 8.52
C ILE A 201 -5.48 -15.53 9.81
N GLU A 202 -5.96 -14.79 10.82
CA GLU A 202 -6.39 -15.36 12.10
C GLU A 202 -7.62 -16.26 11.93
N PHE A 203 -8.59 -15.87 11.10
CA PHE A 203 -9.77 -16.69 10.79
C PHE A 203 -9.37 -18.02 10.15
N VAL A 204 -8.51 -18.00 9.12
CA VAL A 204 -8.02 -19.22 8.46
C VAL A 204 -7.20 -20.07 9.43
N SER A 205 -6.42 -19.45 10.31
CA SER A 205 -5.66 -20.18 11.33
C SER A 205 -6.57 -20.87 12.35
N ALA A 206 -7.61 -20.18 12.83
CA ALA A 206 -8.60 -20.74 13.74
C ALA A 206 -9.39 -21.89 13.11
N MET A 207 -9.74 -21.77 11.82
CA MET A 207 -10.35 -22.88 11.06
C MET A 207 -9.45 -24.12 11.01
N ARG A 208 -8.14 -23.94 10.77
CA ARG A 208 -7.17 -25.06 10.74
C ARG A 208 -6.99 -25.71 12.10
N ARG A 209 -7.14 -24.97 13.20
CA ARG A 209 -7.02 -25.47 14.58
C ARG A 209 -8.35 -25.99 15.15
N ASN A 210 -9.44 -25.91 14.39
CA ASN A 210 -10.80 -26.21 14.85
C ASN A 210 -11.26 -25.30 16.02
N GLU A 211 -10.73 -24.07 16.08
CA GLU A 211 -10.99 -23.04 17.09
C GLU A 211 -11.89 -21.92 16.53
N ALA A 212 -12.54 -22.15 15.38
CA ALA A 212 -13.32 -21.14 14.69
C ALA A 212 -14.44 -20.54 15.57
N MET A 213 -15.09 -21.36 16.40
CA MET A 213 -16.16 -20.87 17.28
C MET A 213 -15.64 -19.91 18.36
N GLU A 214 -14.46 -20.18 18.92
CA GLU A 214 -13.82 -19.32 19.92
C GLU A 214 -13.40 -17.98 19.29
N PHE A 215 -12.80 -18.02 18.10
CA PHE A 215 -12.47 -16.83 17.33
C PHE A 215 -13.70 -15.95 17.06
N LYS A 216 -14.81 -16.55 16.62
CA LYS A 216 -16.08 -15.85 16.39
C LYS A 216 -16.65 -15.26 17.67
N GLY A 217 -16.63 -16.04 18.76
CA GLY A 217 -17.09 -15.59 20.08
C GLY A 217 -16.31 -14.39 20.58
N ALA A 218 -14.98 -14.41 20.42
CA ALA A 218 -14.10 -13.32 20.81
C ALA A 218 -14.42 -12.00 20.08
N LEU A 219 -14.67 -12.06 18.77
CA LEU A 219 -15.01 -10.87 17.97
C LEU A 219 -16.40 -10.32 18.29
N ARG A 220 -17.39 -11.20 18.46
CA ARG A 220 -18.79 -10.80 18.72
C ARG A 220 -19.02 -10.27 20.14
N GLN A 221 -18.03 -10.38 21.01
CA GLN A 221 -18.01 -9.77 22.35
C GLN A 221 -17.44 -8.35 22.36
N ALA A 222 -16.96 -7.82 21.23
CA ALA A 222 -16.42 -6.47 21.17
C ALA A 222 -17.50 -5.41 21.44
N ASP A 223 -17.17 -4.43 22.27
CA ASP A 223 -17.96 -3.21 22.43
C ASP A 223 -17.70 -2.21 21.29
N LEU A 224 -16.45 -2.20 20.83
CA LEU A 224 -15.97 -1.43 19.68
C LEU A 224 -15.12 -2.35 18.78
N LEU A 225 -15.60 -2.58 17.56
CA LEU A 225 -14.86 -3.29 16.52
C LEU A 225 -14.34 -2.31 15.47
N MET A 226 -13.03 -2.33 15.24
CA MET A 226 -12.34 -1.48 14.28
C MET A 226 -11.55 -2.33 13.28
N ILE A 227 -11.93 -2.28 12.00
CA ILE A 227 -11.26 -3.02 10.92
C ILE A 227 -10.67 -2.06 9.90
N ASP A 228 -9.33 -2.10 9.75
CA ASP A 228 -8.60 -1.29 8.77
C ASP A 228 -8.46 -2.01 7.42
N ASP A 229 -8.35 -1.24 6.35
CA ASP A 229 -8.10 -1.68 4.98
C ASP A 229 -9.00 -2.85 4.47
N ILE A 230 -10.33 -2.68 4.56
CA ILE A 230 -11.30 -3.72 4.17
C ILE A 230 -11.13 -4.22 2.72
N GLN A 231 -10.51 -3.45 1.83
CA GLN A 231 -10.22 -3.87 0.45
C GLN A 231 -9.38 -5.17 0.37
N PHE A 232 -8.68 -5.58 1.44
CA PHE A 232 -7.91 -6.82 1.45
C PHE A 232 -8.75 -8.10 1.53
N ILE A 233 -10.05 -8.03 1.85
CA ILE A 233 -10.94 -9.22 1.82
C ILE A 233 -11.56 -9.48 0.43
N VAL A 234 -11.30 -8.64 -0.57
CA VAL A 234 -11.84 -8.78 -1.92
C VAL A 234 -11.50 -10.17 -2.50
N GLY A 235 -12.51 -10.86 -3.03
CA GLY A 235 -12.38 -12.21 -3.59
C GLY A 235 -12.20 -13.33 -2.55
N LYS A 236 -12.35 -13.06 -1.25
CA LYS A 236 -12.25 -14.05 -0.16
C LYS A 236 -13.62 -14.36 0.44
N ASN A 237 -14.45 -15.08 -0.33
CA ASN A 237 -15.87 -15.29 -0.02
C ASN A 237 -16.14 -15.79 1.40
N SER A 238 -15.41 -16.81 1.89
CA SER A 238 -15.61 -17.34 3.25
C SER A 238 -15.27 -16.35 4.35
N THR A 239 -14.27 -15.49 4.12
CA THR A 239 -13.87 -14.43 5.05
C THR A 239 -14.89 -13.30 5.04
N GLN A 240 -15.41 -12.93 3.86
CA GLN A 240 -16.47 -11.93 3.72
C GLN A 240 -17.77 -12.37 4.40
N GLU A 241 -18.15 -13.64 4.25
CA GLU A 241 -19.33 -14.20 4.88
C GLU A 241 -19.23 -14.18 6.41
N GLU A 242 -18.08 -14.59 6.98
CA GLU A 242 -17.88 -14.50 8.43
C GLU A 242 -17.87 -13.05 8.93
N PHE A 243 -17.26 -12.15 8.17
CA PHE A 243 -17.24 -10.74 8.53
C PHE A 243 -18.66 -10.15 8.52
N LEU A 244 -19.48 -10.48 7.51
CA LEU A 244 -20.89 -10.10 7.45
C LEU A 244 -21.66 -10.58 8.69
N HIS A 245 -21.50 -11.85 9.08
CA HIS A 245 -22.16 -12.38 10.28
C HIS A 245 -21.70 -11.71 11.57
N THR A 246 -20.41 -11.35 11.65
CA THR A 246 -19.87 -10.61 12.79
C THR A 246 -20.48 -9.21 12.87
N VAL A 247 -20.54 -8.50 11.74
CA VAL A 247 -21.15 -7.16 11.63
C VAL A 247 -22.64 -7.20 11.99
N ASP A 248 -23.39 -8.18 11.48
CA ASP A 248 -24.82 -8.36 11.81
C ASP A 248 -25.05 -8.56 13.31
N SER A 249 -24.23 -9.41 13.94
CA SER A 249 -24.31 -9.67 15.37
C SER A 249 -24.04 -8.40 16.19
N LEU A 250 -23.01 -7.64 15.83
CA LEU A 250 -22.64 -6.42 16.57
C LEU A 250 -23.64 -5.29 16.37
N ILE A 251 -24.18 -5.13 15.15
CA ILE A 251 -25.26 -4.17 14.85
C ILE A 251 -26.50 -4.46 15.70
N SER A 252 -26.95 -5.72 15.75
CA SER A 252 -28.17 -6.09 16.50
C SER A 252 -28.02 -5.88 18.01
N GLN A 253 -26.80 -5.99 18.53
CA GLN A 253 -26.46 -5.67 19.92
C GLN A 253 -26.24 -4.16 20.15
N GLY A 254 -26.26 -3.34 19.10
CA GLY A 254 -26.04 -1.91 19.19
C GLY A 254 -24.60 -1.52 19.56
N LYS A 255 -23.62 -2.39 19.25
CA LYS A 255 -22.19 -2.14 19.44
C LYS A 255 -21.65 -1.18 18.39
N ARG A 256 -20.47 -0.63 18.64
CA ARG A 256 -19.82 0.34 17.76
C ARG A 256 -18.93 -0.37 16.75
N ILE A 257 -19.08 -0.02 15.48
CA ILE A 257 -18.29 -0.60 14.38
C ILE A 257 -17.67 0.54 13.58
N VAL A 258 -16.35 0.48 13.37
CA VAL A 258 -15.62 1.40 12.51
C VAL A 258 -14.88 0.58 11.45
N VAL A 259 -15.05 0.93 10.19
CA VAL A 259 -14.36 0.27 9.07
C VAL A 259 -13.65 1.32 8.24
N ALA A 260 -12.41 1.03 7.83
CA ALA A 260 -11.67 1.89 6.92
C ALA A 260 -11.41 1.20 5.58
N ALA A 261 -11.43 1.99 4.50
CA ALA A 261 -11.18 1.51 3.14
C ALA A 261 -10.48 2.56 2.27
N ASP A 262 -9.90 2.11 1.16
CA ASP A 262 -9.25 2.99 0.18
C ASP A 262 -10.23 3.70 -0.79
N ARG A 263 -11.52 3.33 -0.76
CA ARG A 263 -12.55 3.77 -1.70
C ARG A 263 -13.96 3.62 -1.11
N PRO A 264 -15.01 4.18 -1.74
CA PRO A 264 -16.38 4.02 -1.28
C PRO A 264 -16.89 2.58 -1.34
N PRO A 265 -17.91 2.23 -0.52
CA PRO A 265 -18.53 0.91 -0.56
C PRO A 265 -18.97 0.52 -1.98
N GLN A 266 -19.53 1.45 -2.75
CA GLN A 266 -20.01 1.19 -4.12
C GLN A 266 -18.89 0.90 -5.13
N ALA A 267 -17.64 1.24 -4.81
CA ALA A 267 -16.47 1.02 -5.67
C ALA A 267 -15.62 -0.20 -5.23
N LEU A 268 -16.02 -0.92 -4.18
CA LEU A 268 -15.37 -2.15 -3.73
C LEU A 268 -15.86 -3.36 -4.52
N ASP A 269 -15.41 -3.45 -5.77
CA ASP A 269 -15.71 -4.60 -6.64
C ASP A 269 -15.21 -5.92 -6.02
N GLY A 270 -16.05 -6.95 -6.02
CA GLY A 270 -15.70 -8.27 -5.48
C GLY A 270 -15.87 -8.42 -3.96
N VAL A 271 -16.55 -7.47 -3.29
CA VAL A 271 -17.10 -7.63 -1.94
C VAL A 271 -18.60 -7.97 -2.01
N ASP A 272 -19.09 -8.85 -1.14
CA ASP A 272 -20.51 -9.22 -1.05
C ASP A 272 -21.40 -7.97 -0.86
N GLN A 273 -22.40 -7.83 -1.73
CA GLN A 273 -23.31 -6.69 -1.75
C GLN A 273 -24.08 -6.51 -0.45
N ARG A 274 -24.36 -7.60 0.28
CA ARG A 274 -25.01 -7.54 1.60
C ARG A 274 -24.11 -6.85 2.61
N LEU A 275 -22.81 -7.19 2.62
CA LEU A 275 -21.83 -6.55 3.48
C LEU A 275 -21.69 -5.06 3.16
N LEU A 276 -21.57 -4.70 1.89
CA LEU A 276 -21.50 -3.30 1.47
C LEU A 276 -22.74 -2.51 1.88
N SER A 277 -23.93 -3.10 1.76
CA SER A 277 -25.19 -2.51 2.22
C SER A 277 -25.18 -2.27 3.74
N ARG A 278 -24.72 -3.24 4.55
CA ARG A 278 -24.60 -3.05 6.01
C ARG A 278 -23.57 -2.01 6.40
N LEU A 279 -22.45 -1.93 5.71
CA LEU A 279 -21.43 -0.90 5.96
C LEU A 279 -21.92 0.50 5.54
N SER A 280 -22.81 0.59 4.56
CA SER A 280 -23.36 1.85 4.05
C SER A 280 -24.57 2.37 4.85
N MET A 281 -25.16 1.55 5.73
CA MET A 281 -26.39 1.93 6.45
C MET A 281 -26.16 2.97 7.56
N GLY A 282 -24.91 3.12 8.03
CA GLY A 282 -24.53 4.08 9.04
C GLY A 282 -24.07 5.40 8.43
N LEU A 283 -22.83 5.81 8.71
CA LEU A 283 -22.24 7.02 8.13
C LEU A 283 -21.01 6.68 7.30
N VAL A 284 -21.00 7.13 6.04
CA VAL A 284 -19.82 7.08 5.16
C VAL A 284 -19.15 8.44 5.19
N ALA A 285 -17.97 8.53 5.80
CA ALA A 285 -17.21 9.77 5.93
C ALA A 285 -15.96 9.73 5.03
N ASP A 286 -15.87 10.71 4.14
CA ASP A 286 -14.74 10.91 3.24
C ASP A 286 -13.62 11.73 3.90
N ILE A 287 -12.37 11.32 3.67
CA ILE A 287 -11.18 12.10 3.97
C ILE A 287 -10.52 12.48 2.65
N GLN A 288 -10.70 13.73 2.26
CA GLN A 288 -10.18 14.23 1.00
C GLN A 288 -8.70 14.61 1.13
N SER A 289 -8.02 14.70 -0.01
CA SER A 289 -6.63 15.15 -0.07
C SER A 289 -6.44 16.50 0.61
N ALA A 290 -5.45 16.58 1.48
CA ALA A 290 -5.16 17.81 2.21
C ALA A 290 -4.78 18.97 1.27
N GLY A 291 -5.44 20.11 1.46
CA GLY A 291 -5.10 21.37 0.78
C GLY A 291 -3.70 21.87 1.15
N LEU A 292 -3.25 22.96 0.52
CA LEU A 292 -1.95 23.56 0.85
C LEU A 292 -1.91 24.02 2.32
N GLU A 293 -2.95 24.71 2.77
CA GLU A 293 -3.09 25.21 4.15
C GLU A 293 -2.97 24.07 5.17
N LEU A 294 -3.84 23.06 5.06
CA LEU A 294 -3.80 21.90 5.97
C LEU A 294 -2.44 21.19 5.97
N ARG A 295 -1.76 21.08 4.82
CA ARG A 295 -0.41 20.48 4.77
C ARG A 295 0.63 21.32 5.48
N ARG A 296 0.52 22.64 5.43
CA ARG A 296 1.39 23.54 6.21
C ARG A 296 1.11 23.39 7.70
N ASP A 297 -0.16 23.42 8.10
CA ASP A 297 -0.56 23.28 9.50
C ASP A 297 -0.05 21.95 10.10
N ILE A 298 -0.10 20.86 9.32
CA ILE A 298 0.48 19.57 9.71
C ILE A 298 1.98 19.67 9.91
N LEU A 299 2.73 20.28 8.98
CA LEU A 299 4.19 20.44 9.12
C LEU A 299 4.55 21.33 10.32
N GLU A 300 3.84 22.45 10.51
CA GLU A 300 4.03 23.38 11.61
C GLU A 300 3.75 22.70 12.96
N HIS A 301 2.66 21.92 13.06
CA HIS A 301 2.36 21.12 14.24
C HIS A 301 3.47 20.09 14.55
N ARG A 302 3.99 19.41 13.53
CA ARG A 302 5.11 18.47 13.70
C ARG A 302 6.39 19.16 14.16
N LEU A 303 6.67 20.36 13.66
CA LEU A 303 7.83 21.15 14.06
C LEU A 303 7.72 21.70 15.48
N ALA A 304 6.51 22.05 15.92
CA ALA A 304 6.26 22.49 17.29
C ALA A 304 6.63 21.42 18.34
N GLN A 305 6.59 20.14 17.97
CA GLN A 305 7.03 19.02 18.81
C GLN A 305 8.55 18.80 18.82
N MET A 306 9.29 19.54 17.99
CA MET A 306 10.72 19.42 17.80
C MET A 306 11.42 20.77 18.02
N PRO A 307 11.38 21.34 19.23
CA PRO A 307 11.80 22.73 19.49
C PRO A 307 13.28 23.02 19.23
N HIS A 308 14.11 21.99 19.06
CA HIS A 308 15.54 22.12 18.74
C HIS A 308 15.84 22.19 17.24
N GLN A 309 14.82 22.11 16.39
CA GLN A 309 14.97 22.11 14.95
C GLN A 309 14.48 23.42 14.37
N ASP A 310 15.39 24.18 13.78
CA ASP A 310 15.08 25.42 13.10
C ASP A 310 14.84 25.13 11.62
N VAL A 311 13.57 25.14 11.20
CA VAL A 311 13.18 24.95 9.81
C VAL A 311 12.58 26.25 9.29
N PRO A 312 13.23 26.90 8.32
CA PRO A 312 12.72 28.13 7.73
C PRO A 312 11.32 27.98 7.11
N ALA A 313 10.50 29.02 7.22
CA ALA A 313 9.12 29.01 6.72
C ALA A 313 9.01 28.79 5.20
N ASP A 314 10.01 29.21 4.42
CA ASP A 314 10.09 28.97 2.98
C ASP A 314 10.33 27.48 2.67
N VAL A 315 11.04 26.76 3.53
CA VAL A 315 11.21 25.30 3.42
C VAL A 315 9.90 24.58 3.74
N VAL A 316 9.18 25.00 4.77
CA VAL A 316 7.83 24.47 5.09
C VAL A 316 6.88 24.68 3.90
N GLU A 317 6.85 25.90 3.36
CA GLU A 317 6.04 26.23 2.18
C GLU A 317 6.45 25.40 0.96
N PHE A 318 7.75 25.19 0.74
CA PHE A 318 8.26 24.36 -0.34
C PHE A 318 7.81 22.90 -0.20
N LEU A 319 7.95 22.30 0.99
CA LEU A 319 7.50 20.94 1.27
C LEU A 319 5.98 20.80 1.07
N ALA A 320 5.22 21.73 1.65
CA ALA A 320 3.77 21.76 1.55
C ALA A 320 3.29 21.98 0.12
N ARG A 321 3.99 22.73 -0.73
CA ARG A 321 3.62 22.84 -2.16
C ARG A 321 3.94 21.58 -2.93
N THR A 322 5.09 20.96 -2.65
CA THR A 322 5.63 19.96 -3.55
C THR A 322 5.16 18.54 -3.25
N ILE A 323 4.93 18.21 -1.98
CA ILE A 323 4.45 16.90 -1.57
C ILE A 323 2.93 16.97 -1.33
N SER A 324 2.14 16.60 -2.35
CA SER A 324 0.68 16.80 -2.38
C SER A 324 -0.18 15.55 -2.39
N ARG A 325 0.41 14.39 -2.65
CA ARG A 325 -0.37 13.16 -2.84
C ARG A 325 -0.74 12.46 -1.53
N ASN A 326 0.15 12.52 -0.53
CA ASN A 326 0.09 11.66 0.64
C ASN A 326 0.75 12.34 1.84
N LEU A 327 0.04 12.41 2.97
CA LEU A 327 0.57 13.03 4.20
C LEU A 327 1.73 12.21 4.80
N ARG A 328 1.74 10.89 4.61
CA ARG A 328 2.88 10.05 5.02
C ARG A 328 4.16 10.40 4.26
N GLU A 329 4.06 10.75 2.98
CA GLU A 329 5.20 11.22 2.19
C GLU A 329 5.62 12.63 2.62
N LEU A 330 4.67 13.49 2.97
CA LEU A 330 4.94 14.84 3.47
C LEU A 330 5.75 14.80 4.76
N GLU A 331 5.28 14.04 5.75
CA GLU A 331 5.99 13.84 7.01
C GLU A 331 7.31 13.09 6.83
N GLY A 332 7.33 12.08 5.94
CA GLY A 332 8.54 11.35 5.60
C GLY A 332 9.61 12.24 4.95
N GLY A 333 9.19 13.17 4.09
CA GLY A 333 10.06 14.17 3.46
C GLY A 333 10.65 15.14 4.48
N LEU A 334 9.82 15.65 5.40
CA LEU A 334 10.29 16.46 6.53
C LEU A 334 11.31 15.68 7.36
N ASN A 335 10.96 14.48 7.84
CA ASN A 335 11.85 13.66 8.65
C ASN A 335 13.18 13.34 7.96
N LYS A 336 13.16 13.07 6.65
CA LYS A 336 14.38 12.83 5.85
C LYS A 336 15.29 14.07 5.83
N LEU A 337 14.70 15.24 5.60
CA LEU A 337 15.43 16.51 5.56
C LEU A 337 16.08 16.81 6.92
N LEU A 338 15.30 16.68 8.00
CA LEU A 338 15.75 16.89 9.37
C LEU A 338 16.90 15.94 9.76
N ALA A 339 16.73 14.64 9.48
CA ALA A 339 17.75 13.64 9.75
C ALA A 339 19.05 13.91 8.99
N TYR A 340 18.97 14.32 7.72
CA TYR A 340 20.16 14.64 6.92
C TYR A 340 20.89 15.87 7.45
N ALA A 341 20.17 16.95 7.75
CA ALA A 341 20.74 18.17 8.31
C ALA A 341 21.46 17.88 9.64
N GLN A 342 20.84 17.07 10.50
CA GLN A 342 21.43 16.65 11.77
C GLN A 342 22.70 15.80 11.57
N LEU A 343 22.70 14.85 10.63
CA LEU A 343 23.85 13.96 10.39
C LEU A 343 25.03 14.67 9.70
N THR A 344 24.76 15.69 8.88
CA THR A 344 25.79 16.43 8.13
C THR A 344 26.22 17.73 8.80
N GLY A 345 25.48 18.20 9.82
CA GLY A 345 25.69 19.51 10.45
C GLY A 345 25.41 20.69 9.50
N ARG A 346 24.77 20.45 8.35
CA ARG A 346 24.38 21.51 7.41
C ARG A 346 23.08 22.18 7.90
N PRO A 347 22.95 23.51 7.74
CA PRO A 347 21.69 24.19 8.03
C PRO A 347 20.60 23.73 7.07
N ILE A 348 19.35 23.76 7.55
CA ILE A 348 18.18 23.44 6.74
C ILE A 348 17.87 24.63 5.84
N THR A 349 18.08 24.46 4.53
CA THR A 349 17.77 25.47 3.52
C THR A 349 16.90 24.88 2.42
N ARG A 350 16.31 25.75 1.60
CA ARG A 350 15.55 25.34 0.43
C ARG A 350 16.41 24.56 -0.57
N GLU A 351 17.66 24.96 -0.79
CA GLU A 351 18.56 24.23 -1.71
C GLU A 351 18.80 22.81 -1.21
N LEU A 352 18.99 22.63 0.10
CA LEU A 352 19.16 21.32 0.71
C LEU A 352 17.91 20.45 0.55
N ALA A 353 16.72 21.04 0.74
CA ALA A 353 15.46 20.35 0.52
C ALA A 353 15.29 19.90 -0.93
N GLU A 354 15.63 20.74 -1.90
CA GLU A 354 15.60 20.41 -3.33
C GLU A 354 16.59 19.29 -3.69
N GLU A 355 17.81 19.34 -3.14
CA GLU A 355 18.87 18.32 -3.32
C GLU A 355 18.42 16.96 -2.77
N GLN A 356 17.93 16.91 -1.52
CA GLN A 356 17.67 15.64 -0.82
C GLN A 356 16.32 15.01 -1.15
N LEU A 357 15.38 15.81 -1.64
CA LEU A 357 14.05 15.33 -1.97
C LEU A 357 13.87 15.05 -3.46
N SER A 358 14.90 15.21 -4.30
CA SER A 358 14.87 14.97 -5.75
C SER A 358 14.10 13.71 -6.19
N ASP A 359 14.23 12.62 -5.45
CA ASP A 359 13.55 11.35 -5.72
C ASP A 359 12.04 11.43 -5.43
N ILE A 360 11.67 12.02 -4.29
CA ILE A 360 10.28 12.27 -3.90
C ILE A 360 9.66 13.29 -4.85
N LEU A 361 10.41 14.34 -5.20
CA LEU A 361 10.05 15.37 -6.16
C LEU A 361 9.81 14.76 -7.55
N SER A 362 10.63 13.81 -7.98
CA SER A 362 10.48 13.11 -9.26
C SER A 362 9.27 12.17 -9.28
N ALA A 363 8.92 11.58 -8.14
CA ALA A 363 7.71 10.77 -7.99
C ALA A 363 6.43 11.63 -7.87
N CYS A 364 6.53 12.82 -7.25
CA CYS A 364 5.45 13.77 -7.02
C CYS A 364 5.13 14.62 -8.26
N ARG A 365 6.10 14.91 -9.14
CA ARG A 365 5.84 15.50 -10.47
C ARG A 365 4.73 14.69 -11.14
N ARG A 366 3.62 15.35 -11.48
CA ARG A 366 2.48 14.74 -12.18
C ARG A 366 3.05 13.97 -13.37
N ARG A 367 2.88 12.65 -13.39
CA ARG A 367 3.16 11.88 -14.60
C ARG A 367 2.01 12.19 -15.54
N ILE A 368 2.23 13.17 -16.41
CA ILE A 368 1.31 13.54 -17.47
C ILE A 368 0.98 12.25 -18.23
N THR A 369 -0.31 11.95 -18.33
CA THR A 369 -0.78 10.77 -19.05
C THR A 369 -1.01 11.09 -20.52
N ILE A 370 -0.94 10.09 -21.40
CA ILE A 370 -1.29 10.26 -22.82
C ILE A 370 -2.74 10.75 -22.95
N ASP A 371 -3.62 10.30 -22.06
CA ASP A 371 -5.03 10.68 -22.05
C ASP A 371 -5.24 12.17 -21.70
N GLU A 372 -4.47 12.71 -20.74
CA GLU A 372 -4.46 14.16 -20.44
C GLU A 372 -3.90 14.97 -21.61
N ILE A 373 -2.81 14.53 -22.24
CA ILE A 373 -2.23 15.20 -23.42
C ILE A 373 -3.26 15.26 -24.55
N GLN A 374 -3.94 14.14 -24.84
CA GLN A 374 -4.99 14.11 -25.85
C GLN A 374 -6.10 15.11 -25.55
N ARG A 375 -6.55 15.19 -24.29
CA ARG A 375 -7.58 16.13 -23.86
C ARG A 375 -7.13 17.59 -24.07
N THR A 376 -5.96 17.96 -23.55
CA THR A 376 -5.45 19.34 -23.65
C THR A 376 -5.24 19.77 -25.11
N VAL A 377 -4.71 18.87 -25.95
CA VAL A 377 -4.54 19.15 -27.39
C VAL A 377 -5.90 19.27 -28.09
N CYS A 378 -6.88 18.43 -27.74
CA CYS A 378 -8.24 18.52 -28.27
C CYS A 378 -8.91 19.85 -27.89
N GLU A 379 -8.77 20.30 -26.64
CA GLU A 379 -9.31 21.58 -26.17
C GLU A 379 -8.66 22.76 -26.91
N TYR A 380 -7.34 22.75 -27.05
CA TYR A 380 -6.60 23.81 -27.75
C TYR A 380 -6.99 23.94 -29.22
N TYR A 381 -7.02 22.82 -29.96
CA TYR A 381 -7.38 22.81 -31.38
C TYR A 381 -8.89 22.70 -31.66
N ARG A 382 -9.72 22.69 -30.61
CA ARG A 382 -11.18 22.54 -30.69
C ARG A 382 -11.62 21.31 -31.49
N LEU A 383 -11.01 20.17 -31.17
CA LEU A 383 -11.29 18.87 -31.78
C LEU A 383 -11.95 17.91 -30.80
N ASP A 384 -12.84 17.06 -31.31
CA ASP A 384 -13.39 15.95 -30.54
C ASP A 384 -12.31 14.90 -30.23
N ARG A 385 -12.35 14.30 -29.04
CA ARG A 385 -11.37 13.29 -28.61
C ARG A 385 -11.35 12.07 -29.51
N ASN A 386 -12.48 11.69 -30.11
CA ASN A 386 -12.55 10.55 -31.02
C ASN A 386 -11.73 10.77 -32.29
N GLU A 387 -11.49 12.03 -32.68
CA GLU A 387 -10.64 12.37 -33.83
C GLU A 387 -9.16 12.02 -33.58
N MET A 388 -8.71 11.85 -32.33
CA MET A 388 -7.36 11.36 -32.04
C MET A 388 -7.15 9.90 -32.48
N SER A 389 -8.22 9.09 -32.47
CA SER A 389 -8.21 7.69 -32.91
C SER A 389 -8.72 7.47 -34.35
N SER A 390 -9.33 8.50 -34.95
CA SER A 390 -9.90 8.48 -36.31
C SER A 390 -8.88 8.22 -37.41
N LYS A 391 -9.28 7.52 -38.49
CA LYS A 391 -8.43 7.29 -39.68
C LYS A 391 -8.31 8.51 -40.61
N ARG A 392 -9.02 9.61 -40.31
CA ARG A 392 -9.06 10.83 -41.12
C ARG A 392 -7.66 11.46 -41.25
N ARG A 393 -7.31 11.84 -42.49
CA ARG A 393 -5.99 12.40 -42.88
C ARG A 393 -6.02 13.90 -43.19
N ALA A 394 -7.17 14.57 -43.03
CA ALA A 394 -7.29 16.01 -43.24
C ALA A 394 -6.31 16.76 -42.32
N ARG A 395 -5.63 17.80 -42.85
CA ARG A 395 -4.59 18.56 -42.11
C ARG A 395 -5.09 19.08 -40.76
N ALA A 396 -6.32 19.58 -40.71
CA ALA A 396 -6.98 20.09 -39.50
C ALA A 396 -7.09 19.05 -38.36
N VAL A 397 -7.04 17.76 -38.66
CA VAL A 397 -7.08 16.68 -37.66
C VAL A 397 -5.73 15.99 -37.52
N ALA A 398 -5.03 15.78 -38.63
CA ALA A 398 -3.74 15.11 -38.64
C ALA A 398 -2.66 15.91 -37.88
N ARG A 399 -2.66 17.25 -38.01
CA ARG A 399 -1.68 18.11 -37.34
C ARG A 399 -1.81 18.09 -35.81
N PRO A 400 -2.99 18.36 -35.21
CA PRO A 400 -3.17 18.24 -33.77
C PRO A 400 -2.84 16.84 -33.24
N ARG A 401 -3.18 15.79 -33.99
CA ARG A 401 -2.85 14.41 -33.62
C ARG A 401 -1.34 14.15 -33.61
N GLN A 402 -0.61 14.68 -34.58
CA GLN A 402 0.86 14.59 -34.63
C GLN A 402 1.49 15.35 -33.45
N VAL A 403 0.97 16.54 -33.12
CA VAL A 403 1.39 17.32 -31.95
C VAL A 403 1.13 16.54 -30.66
N ALA A 404 -0.03 15.91 -30.51
CA ALA A 404 -0.32 15.05 -29.34
C ALA A 404 0.64 13.85 -29.23
N MET A 405 1.00 13.22 -30.36
CA MET A 405 2.00 12.14 -30.38
C MET A 405 3.41 12.64 -30.00
N TYR A 406 3.79 13.82 -30.47
CA TYR A 406 5.04 14.49 -30.10
C TYR A 406 5.10 14.79 -28.60
N LEU A 407 4.08 15.46 -28.07
CA LEU A 407 3.98 15.76 -26.64
C LEU A 407 3.95 14.48 -25.79
N ALA A 408 3.22 13.44 -26.23
CA ALA A 408 3.23 12.14 -25.55
C ALA A 408 4.63 11.52 -25.51
N LYS A 409 5.45 11.72 -26.55
CA LYS A 409 6.81 11.19 -26.58
C LYS A 409 7.78 12.00 -25.70
N VAL A 410 7.61 13.31 -25.62
CA VAL A 410 8.49 14.22 -24.86
C VAL A 410 8.15 14.21 -23.37
N MET A 411 6.86 14.18 -23.03
CA MET A 411 6.38 14.36 -21.65
C MET A 411 6.08 13.06 -20.91
N THR A 412 6.18 11.90 -21.57
CA THR A 412 5.91 10.60 -20.95
C THR A 412 7.01 9.59 -21.24
N PRO A 413 7.27 8.61 -20.34
CA PRO A 413 8.28 7.56 -20.56
C PRO A 413 7.81 6.47 -21.55
N ARG A 414 6.68 6.67 -22.25
CA ARG A 414 6.07 5.63 -23.09
C ARG A 414 6.87 5.40 -24.37
N SER A 415 6.91 4.14 -24.78
CA SER A 415 7.53 3.73 -26.04
C SER A 415 6.67 4.09 -27.25
N TYR A 416 7.27 4.23 -28.44
CA TYR A 416 6.54 4.50 -29.68
C TYR A 416 5.38 3.52 -29.96
N PRO A 417 5.52 2.20 -29.71
CA PRO A 417 4.41 1.26 -29.83
C PRO A 417 3.27 1.51 -28.83
N GLU A 418 3.59 1.83 -27.57
CA GLU A 418 2.57 2.12 -26.55
C GLU A 418 1.79 3.39 -26.87
N ILE A 419 2.47 4.42 -27.36
CA ILE A 419 1.84 5.66 -27.84
C ILE A 419 0.91 5.32 -29.01
N GLY A 420 1.38 4.58 -30.01
CA GLY A 420 0.58 4.18 -31.17
C GLY A 420 -0.73 3.46 -30.81
N ARG A 421 -0.70 2.57 -29.81
CA ARG A 421 -1.90 1.89 -29.28
C ARG A 421 -2.95 2.87 -28.77
N LYS A 422 -2.54 3.93 -28.06
CA LYS A 422 -3.43 4.96 -27.51
C LYS A 422 -3.99 5.93 -28.55
N PHE A 423 -3.46 5.93 -29.77
CA PHE A 423 -3.99 6.69 -30.91
C PHE A 423 -4.61 5.75 -31.94
N GLY A 424 -5.59 4.94 -31.53
CA GLY A 424 -6.35 4.08 -32.45
C GLY A 424 -5.58 2.88 -33.03
N GLY A 425 -4.62 2.33 -32.28
CA GLY A 425 -3.90 1.12 -32.70
C GLY A 425 -2.90 1.33 -33.84
N ARG A 426 -2.29 2.52 -33.93
CA ARG A 426 -1.33 2.86 -34.99
C ARG A 426 0.03 2.21 -34.79
N ASP A 427 0.69 1.93 -35.91
CA ASP A 427 2.05 1.40 -35.91
C ASP A 427 3.05 2.41 -35.35
N HIS A 428 4.08 1.88 -34.68
CA HIS A 428 5.16 2.67 -34.08
C HIS A 428 5.86 3.59 -35.08
N SER A 429 5.99 3.16 -36.35
CA SER A 429 6.56 3.96 -37.45
C SER A 429 5.77 5.23 -37.73
N THR A 430 4.44 5.19 -37.57
CA THR A 430 3.56 6.37 -37.72
C THR A 430 3.85 7.40 -36.63
N VAL A 431 4.10 6.94 -35.40
CA VAL A 431 4.43 7.82 -34.28
C VAL A 431 5.82 8.43 -34.48
N ILE A 432 6.80 7.65 -34.92
CA ILE A 432 8.16 8.15 -35.23
C ILE A 432 8.10 9.23 -36.32
N HIS A 433 7.34 8.99 -37.39
CA HIS A 433 7.16 9.98 -38.45
C HIS A 433 6.47 11.25 -37.94
N ALA A 434 5.43 11.12 -37.11
CA ALA A 434 4.74 12.26 -36.49
C ALA A 434 5.70 13.11 -35.64
N VAL A 435 6.52 12.47 -34.80
CA VAL A 435 7.49 13.14 -33.92
C VAL A 435 8.52 13.92 -34.75
N LYS A 436 9.17 13.26 -35.72
CA LYS A 436 10.16 13.93 -36.60
C LYS A 436 9.58 15.10 -37.38
N LEU A 437 8.34 14.93 -37.87
CA LEU A 437 7.66 15.97 -38.63
C LEU A 437 7.35 17.19 -37.76
N VAL A 438 6.90 16.99 -36.52
CA VAL A 438 6.66 18.11 -35.59
C VAL A 438 7.99 18.78 -35.21
N GLU A 439 9.05 18.03 -34.95
CA GLU A 439 10.39 18.58 -34.68
C GLU A 439 10.90 19.48 -35.82
N GLN A 440 10.75 19.02 -37.06
CA GLN A 440 11.10 19.81 -38.24
C GLN A 440 10.25 21.10 -38.32
N LEU A 441 8.93 20.98 -38.19
CA LEU A 441 8.03 22.13 -38.32
C LEU A 441 8.20 23.16 -37.22
N ARG A 442 8.63 22.77 -36.02
CA ARG A 442 8.98 23.73 -34.97
C ARG A 442 10.18 24.62 -35.35
N GLY A 443 11.05 24.15 -36.24
CA GLY A 443 12.15 24.96 -36.77
C GLY A 443 11.77 25.84 -37.98
N GLU A 444 10.75 25.44 -38.74
CA GLU A 444 10.35 26.09 -39.99
C GLU A 444 9.12 26.99 -39.87
N ASP A 445 8.22 26.69 -38.93
CA ASP A 445 6.91 27.32 -38.76
C ASP A 445 6.76 27.91 -37.34
N THR A 446 6.73 29.24 -37.28
CA THR A 446 6.63 30.00 -36.02
C THR A 446 5.29 29.79 -35.30
N GLU A 447 4.21 29.55 -36.05
CA GLU A 447 2.89 29.30 -35.47
C GLU A 447 2.87 27.93 -34.76
N MET A 448 3.43 26.91 -35.42
CA MET A 448 3.58 25.57 -34.84
C MET A 448 4.45 25.56 -33.57
N ASP A 449 5.57 26.28 -33.56
CA ASP A 449 6.41 26.34 -32.35
C ASP A 449 5.71 27.06 -31.20
N ASN A 450 4.93 28.11 -31.48
CA ASN A 450 4.13 28.80 -30.47
C ASN A 450 3.04 27.89 -29.89
N ASP A 451 2.31 27.16 -30.74
CA ASP A 451 1.31 26.17 -30.32
C ASP A 451 1.91 25.14 -29.36
N VAL A 452 3.04 24.53 -29.75
CA VAL A 452 3.70 23.50 -28.95
C VAL A 452 4.20 24.08 -27.62
N ARG A 453 4.76 25.28 -27.60
CA ARG A 453 5.21 25.94 -26.36
C ARG A 453 4.05 26.26 -25.41
N MET A 454 2.89 26.67 -25.93
CA MET A 454 1.71 26.91 -25.11
C MET A 454 1.16 25.63 -24.52
N LEU A 455 1.04 24.57 -25.33
CA LEU A 455 0.59 23.25 -24.88
C LEU A 455 1.54 22.65 -23.83
N LEU A 456 2.85 22.80 -23.99
CA LEU A 456 3.84 22.38 -22.99
C LEU A 456 3.61 23.09 -21.65
N ARG A 457 3.46 24.43 -21.67
CA ARG A 457 3.20 25.19 -20.44
C ARG A 457 1.90 24.79 -19.75
N GLN A 458 0.82 24.56 -20.52
CA GLN A 458 -0.47 24.12 -19.97
C GLN A 458 -0.44 22.73 -19.36
N LEU A 459 0.44 21.85 -19.87
CA LEU A 459 0.60 20.49 -19.36
C LEU A 459 1.55 20.42 -18.15
N GLU A 460 2.43 21.41 -17.98
CA GLU A 460 3.34 21.54 -16.84
C GLU A 460 2.72 22.26 -15.62
N SER A 461 1.68 23.07 -15.82
CA SER A 461 0.85 23.69 -14.78
C SER A 461 -0.15 22.71 -14.18
#